data_AF-A0A7J2R6T9-F1
#
_entry.id   AF-A0A7J2R6T9-F1
#
_cell.length_a   1.000
_cell.length_b   1.000
_cell.length_c   1.000
_cell.angle_alpha   90.00
_cell.angle_beta   90.00
_cell.angle_gamma   90.00
#
_symmetry.space_group_name_H-M   'P 1'
#
loop_
_entity.id
_entity.type
_entity.pdbx_description
1 polymer ?
#
loop_
_entity_poly.entity_id
_entity_poly.type
_entity_poly.pdbx_seq_one_letter_code
_entity_poly.pdbx_strand_id
1 'polypeptide(L)'
;MGQYRISRNCEASFIDYLKPLFLSGWGSDRIEKTFAEIAGIELPAICIRLGNTIHNKAEVGSNSTFRLPLILIDIFTRSDGMRLDIKDWVISKIKSGLPYYNYTIVAGEVDTKVQDGRIRVTSIADTGVDLGVDKNTLQIHDKFRHLLSVSISLGRVEI
;
A
#
# COMPACT_ATOMS: atom_id res chain seq x y z
N MET A 1 -17.86 -17.96 8.35
CA MET A 1 -17.10 -16.73 8.63
C MET A 1 -16.01 -16.60 7.59
N GLY A 2 -15.95 -15.48 6.87
CA GLY A 2 -14.93 -15.26 5.84
C GLY A 2 -13.72 -14.58 6.47
N GLN A 3 -12.55 -15.20 6.44
CA GLN A 3 -11.31 -14.50 6.80
C GLN A 3 -10.71 -13.88 5.54
N TYR A 4 -10.19 -12.67 5.65
CA TYR A 4 -9.37 -12.14 4.56
C TYR A 4 -8.11 -13.01 4.42
N ARG A 5 -7.78 -13.31 3.16
CA ARG A 5 -6.50 -13.96 2.83
C ARG A 5 -5.36 -13.01 3.19
N ILE A 6 -4.19 -13.58 3.51
CA ILE A 6 -2.97 -12.85 3.94
C ILE A 6 -2.67 -11.63 3.06
N SER A 7 -2.84 -11.75 1.74
CA SER A 7 -2.63 -10.66 0.79
C SER A 7 -3.59 -9.47 1.02
N ARG A 8 -4.89 -9.73 1.24
CA ARG A 8 -5.88 -8.68 1.55
C ARG A 8 -5.67 -8.09 2.95
N ASN A 9 -5.21 -8.90 3.91
CA ASN A 9 -4.84 -8.41 5.24
C ASN A 9 -3.68 -7.43 5.18
N CYS A 10 -2.67 -7.69 4.35
CA CYS A 10 -1.55 -6.77 4.17
C CYS A 10 -2.03 -5.42 3.63
N GLU A 11 -2.79 -5.43 2.54
CA GLU A 11 -3.34 -4.21 1.93
C GLU A 11 -4.22 -3.42 2.91
N ALA A 12 -5.17 -4.10 3.58
CA ALA A 12 -6.03 -3.47 4.57
C ALA A 12 -5.25 -2.90 5.77
N SER A 13 -4.20 -3.60 6.23
CA SER A 13 -3.34 -3.11 7.31
C SER A 13 -2.60 -1.83 6.94
N PHE A 14 -2.13 -1.72 5.69
CA PHE A 14 -1.49 -0.51 5.18
C PHE A 14 -2.47 0.66 5.12
N ILE A 15 -3.68 0.42 4.61
CA ILE A 15 -4.71 1.46 4.49
C ILE A 15 -5.14 1.94 5.88
N ASP A 16 -5.43 1.02 6.80
CA ASP A 16 -5.83 1.36 8.16
C ASP A 16 -4.74 2.13 8.92
N TYR A 17 -3.47 1.82 8.67
CA TYR A 17 -2.35 2.52 9.30
C TYR A 17 -2.18 3.94 8.74
N LEU A 18 -2.29 4.10 7.42
CA LEU A 18 -2.02 5.37 6.75
C LEU A 18 -3.20 6.33 6.76
N LYS A 19 -4.46 5.85 6.73
CA LYS A 19 -5.66 6.71 6.72
C LYS A 19 -5.68 7.76 7.84
N PRO A 20 -5.57 7.40 9.13
CA PRO A 20 -5.60 8.39 10.21
C PRO A 20 -4.39 9.33 10.17
N LEU A 21 -3.22 8.82 9.77
CA LEU A 21 -2.01 9.64 9.65
C LEU A 21 -2.12 10.66 8.52
N PHE A 22 -2.72 10.26 7.39
CA PHE A 22 -2.89 11.12 6.22
C PHE A 22 -3.93 12.21 6.48
N LEU A 23 -5.02 11.88 7.18
CA LEU A 23 -6.01 12.86 7.62
C LEU A 23 -5.38 13.90 8.55
N SER A 24 -4.56 13.48 9.51
CA SER A 24 -3.88 14.39 10.44
C SER A 24 -2.79 15.24 9.80
N GLY A 25 -2.09 14.73 8.79
CA GLY A 25 -0.96 15.43 8.16
C GLY A 25 -1.37 16.34 7.01
N TRP A 26 -2.36 15.91 6.22
CA TRP A 26 -2.71 16.51 4.93
C TRP A 26 -4.19 16.91 4.83
N GLY A 27 -4.99 16.67 5.86
CA GLY A 27 -6.41 17.03 5.87
C GLY A 27 -7.29 16.22 4.90
N SER A 28 -6.78 15.08 4.41
CA SER A 28 -7.47 14.19 3.48
C SER A 28 -7.44 12.76 4.02
N ASP A 29 -8.57 12.05 3.97
CA ASP A 29 -8.74 10.65 4.37
C ASP A 29 -8.73 9.68 3.16
N ARG A 30 -8.41 10.20 1.97
CA ARG A 30 -8.61 9.54 0.68
C ARG A 30 -7.50 8.56 0.33
N ILE A 31 -7.49 7.45 1.06
CA ILE A 31 -6.66 6.29 0.76
C ILE A 31 -7.55 5.15 0.30
N GLU A 32 -7.39 4.74 -0.96
CA GLU A 32 -8.23 3.73 -1.60
C GLU A 32 -7.46 2.47 -2.02
N LYS A 33 -8.22 1.40 -2.25
CA LYS A 33 -7.70 0.07 -2.60
C LYS A 33 -7.35 -0.04 -4.08
N THR A 34 -8.10 0.65 -4.95
CA THR A 34 -7.97 0.45 -6.40
C THR A 34 -7.94 1.74 -7.20
N PHE A 35 -7.20 1.71 -8.31
CA PHE A 35 -7.17 2.77 -9.33
C PHE A 35 -8.54 3.23 -9.80
N ALA A 36 -9.47 2.28 -9.97
CA ALA A 36 -10.82 2.55 -10.46
C ALA A 36 -11.61 3.46 -9.50
N GLU A 37 -11.31 3.42 -8.21
CA GLU A 37 -11.98 4.24 -7.21
C GLU A 37 -11.43 5.69 -7.21
N ILE A 38 -10.18 5.88 -7.65
CA ILE A 38 -9.48 7.17 -7.59
C ILE A 38 -9.85 8.11 -8.75
N ALA A 39 -10.31 7.58 -9.88
CA ALA A 39 -10.64 8.38 -11.07
C ALA A 39 -11.79 9.39 -10.86
N GLY A 40 -12.54 9.29 -9.75
CA GLY A 40 -13.60 10.23 -9.37
C GLY A 40 -13.37 11.00 -8.06
N ILE A 41 -12.20 10.88 -7.45
CA ILE A 41 -11.91 11.41 -6.10
C ILE A 41 -11.07 12.68 -6.20
N GLU A 42 -11.40 13.76 -5.47
CA GLU A 42 -10.55 14.95 -5.50
C GLU A 42 -9.21 14.74 -4.78
N LEU A 43 -8.18 15.38 -5.32
CA LEU A 43 -6.79 15.24 -4.88
C LEU A 43 -6.51 16.06 -3.60
N PRO A 44 -5.52 15.69 -2.76
CA PRO A 44 -4.60 14.56 -2.88
C PRO A 44 -5.20 13.23 -2.45
N ALA A 45 -4.83 12.15 -3.14
CA ALA A 45 -5.28 10.79 -2.87
C ALA A 45 -4.13 9.78 -2.96
N ILE A 46 -4.23 8.67 -2.25
CA ILE A 46 -3.25 7.58 -2.26
C ILE A 46 -3.96 6.27 -2.59
N CYS A 47 -3.49 5.54 -3.61
CA CYS A 47 -3.87 4.14 -3.83
C CYS A 47 -2.89 3.24 -3.11
N ILE A 48 -3.37 2.20 -2.45
CA ILE A 48 -2.54 1.11 -1.96
C ILE A 48 -3.08 -0.18 -2.54
N ARG A 49 -2.24 -0.88 -3.30
CA ARG A 49 -2.59 -2.17 -3.90
C ARG A 49 -1.49 -3.18 -3.70
N LEU A 50 -1.86 -4.44 -3.57
CA LEU A 50 -0.89 -5.52 -3.57
C LEU A 50 -0.47 -5.84 -5.01
N GLY A 51 0.84 -5.76 -5.26
CA GLY A 51 1.47 -6.18 -6.51
C GLY A 51 1.81 -7.68 -6.49
N ASN A 52 2.86 -8.05 -7.21
CA ASN A 52 3.29 -9.45 -7.27
C ASN A 52 3.79 -9.93 -5.90
N THR A 53 3.48 -11.17 -5.56
CA THR A 53 3.99 -11.84 -4.36
C THR A 53 4.99 -12.89 -4.79
N ILE A 54 6.21 -12.82 -4.25
CA ILE A 54 7.27 -13.79 -4.49
C ILE A 54 7.23 -14.83 -3.37
N HIS A 55 7.27 -16.12 -3.74
CA HIS A 55 7.33 -17.24 -2.81
C HIS A 55 8.71 -17.90 -2.93
N ASN A 56 9.56 -17.70 -1.93
CA ASN A 56 10.89 -18.30 -1.89
C ASN A 56 10.86 -19.54 -0.98
N LYS A 57 11.41 -20.67 -1.40
CA LYS A 57 11.50 -21.86 -0.54
C LYS A 57 12.41 -21.55 0.66
N ALA A 58 11.98 -21.99 1.84
CA ALA A 58 12.76 -21.81 3.06
C ALA A 58 13.97 -22.74 3.10
N GLU A 59 13.81 -23.98 2.62
CA GLU A 59 14.85 -25.00 2.57
C GLU A 59 14.73 -25.84 1.29
N VAL A 60 15.85 -26.41 0.84
CA VAL A 60 15.87 -27.32 -0.31
C VAL A 60 15.19 -28.63 0.09
N GLY A 61 14.03 -28.93 -0.52
CA GLY A 61 13.28 -30.16 -0.26
C GLY A 61 12.07 -30.01 0.68
N SER A 62 11.87 -28.83 1.28
CA SER A 62 10.68 -28.52 2.07
C SER A 62 9.56 -27.89 1.21
N ASN A 63 8.30 -28.08 1.63
CA ASN A 63 7.14 -27.35 1.10
C ASN A 63 7.02 -25.93 1.69
N SER A 64 7.83 -25.62 2.70
CA SER A 64 7.76 -24.34 3.38
C SER A 64 8.26 -23.19 2.53
N THR A 65 7.48 -22.11 2.44
CA THR A 65 7.83 -20.91 1.65
C THR A 65 7.77 -19.62 2.47
N PHE A 66 8.69 -18.72 2.18
CA PHE A 66 8.66 -17.33 2.60
C PHE A 66 7.86 -16.52 1.59
N ARG A 67 6.82 -15.85 2.08
CA ARG A 67 6.03 -14.91 1.29
C ARG A 67 6.65 -13.51 1.37
N LEU A 68 6.98 -12.96 0.21
CA LEU A 68 7.47 -11.60 0.03
C LEU A 68 6.49 -10.83 -0.86
N PRO A 69 5.44 -10.23 -0.27
CA PRO A 69 4.53 -9.37 -1.01
C PRO A 69 5.21 -8.08 -1.45
N LEU A 70 4.90 -7.62 -2.65
CA LEU A 70 5.16 -6.25 -3.09
C LEU A 70 3.90 -5.41 -2.88
N ILE A 71 4.00 -4.31 -2.17
CA ILE A 71 2.93 -3.31 -2.06
C ILE A 71 3.26 -2.15 -3.00
N LEU A 72 2.30 -1.76 -3.81
CA LEU A 72 2.39 -0.62 -4.71
C LEU A 72 1.55 0.50 -4.10
N ILE A 73 2.19 1.64 -3.85
CA ILE A 73 1.54 2.83 -3.32
C ILE A 73 1.63 3.89 -4.41
N ASP A 74 0.49 4.20 -5.01
CA ASP A 74 0.38 5.21 -6.04
C ASP A 74 -0.14 6.51 -5.40
N ILE A 75 0.61 7.59 -5.52
CA ILE A 75 0.31 8.89 -4.94
C ILE A 75 -0.17 9.82 -6.06
N PHE A 76 -1.31 10.47 -5.83
CA PHE A 76 -1.92 11.41 -6.76
C PHE A 76 -2.01 12.79 -6.09
N THR A 77 -1.49 13.82 -6.76
CA THR A 77 -1.38 15.16 -6.19
C THR A 77 -1.77 16.24 -7.20
N ARG A 78 -1.98 17.48 -6.71
CA ARG A 78 -2.34 18.63 -7.54
C ARG A 78 -1.13 19.40 -8.09
N SER A 79 0.05 19.20 -7.50
CA SER A 79 1.26 19.95 -7.83
C SER A 79 2.51 19.12 -7.58
N ASP A 80 3.59 19.46 -8.29
CA ASP A 80 4.85 18.72 -8.20
C ASP A 80 5.55 18.85 -6.84
N GLY A 81 5.46 20.02 -6.20
CA GLY A 81 5.99 20.19 -4.83
C GLY A 81 5.27 19.29 -3.83
N MET A 82 3.93 19.27 -3.88
CA MET A 82 3.12 18.42 -3.02
C MET A 82 3.39 16.93 -3.25
N ARG A 83 3.71 16.53 -4.50
CA ARG A 83 4.13 15.16 -4.83
C ARG A 83 5.38 14.75 -4.06
N LEU A 84 6.41 15.60 -4.06
CA LEU A 84 7.67 15.30 -3.38
C LEU A 84 7.50 15.26 -1.86
N ASP A 85 6.73 16.19 -1.30
CA ASP A 85 6.50 16.26 0.14
C ASP A 85 5.68 15.07 0.66
N ILE A 86 4.58 14.70 -0.02
CA ILE A 86 3.76 13.54 0.36
C ILE A 86 4.59 12.27 0.23
N LYS A 87 5.38 12.14 -0.83
CA LYS A 87 6.25 10.99 -1.05
C LYS A 87 7.23 10.80 0.12
N ASP A 88 7.98 11.84 0.47
CA ASP A 88 8.96 11.76 1.56
C ASP A 88 8.28 11.52 2.90
N TRP A 89 7.09 12.10 3.11
CA TRP A 89 6.26 11.84 4.28
C TRP A 89 5.83 10.37 4.36
N VAL A 90 5.28 9.79 3.28
CA VAL A 90 4.85 8.38 3.23
C VAL A 90 6.04 7.46 3.52
N ILE A 91 7.19 7.71 2.88
CA ILE A 91 8.42 6.94 3.12
C ILE A 91 8.83 7.01 4.59
N SER A 92 8.78 8.19 5.22
CA SER A 92 9.14 8.34 6.64
C SER A 92 8.25 7.53 7.59
N LYS A 93 6.95 7.39 7.28
CA LYS A 93 5.98 6.66 8.10
C LYS A 93 6.04 5.15 7.93
N ILE A 94 6.43 4.68 6.75
CA ILE A 94 6.48 3.25 6.40
C ILE A 94 7.84 2.64 6.77
N LYS A 95 8.92 3.42 6.77
CA LYS A 95 10.29 2.96 7.11
C LYS A 95 10.40 2.26 8.46
N SER A 96 9.62 2.67 9.46
CA SER A 96 9.62 2.05 10.79
C SER A 96 8.93 0.68 10.85
N GLY A 97 8.33 0.24 9.74
CA GLY A 97 7.40 -0.88 9.73
C GLY A 97 6.06 -0.51 10.38
N LEU A 98 5.07 -1.39 10.20
CA LEU A 98 3.70 -1.14 10.63
C LEU A 98 3.06 -2.41 11.22
N PRO A 99 2.06 -2.30 12.11
CA PRO A 99 1.38 -3.46 12.67
C PRO A 99 0.62 -4.24 11.58
N TYR A 100 0.76 -5.57 11.59
CA TYR A 100 -0.02 -6.45 10.72
C TYR A 100 -1.29 -6.88 11.47
N TYR A 101 -2.45 -6.76 10.81
CA TYR A 101 -3.73 -7.16 11.37
C TYR A 101 -4.37 -8.26 10.53
N ASN A 102 -4.95 -9.24 11.21
CA ASN A 102 -5.88 -10.18 10.61
C ASN A 102 -7.30 -9.67 10.78
N TYR A 103 -8.03 -9.65 9.68
CA TYR A 103 -9.41 -9.18 9.64
C TYR A 103 -10.35 -10.37 9.43
N THR A 104 -11.34 -10.51 10.30
CA THR A 104 -12.44 -11.45 10.13
C THR A 104 -13.67 -10.71 9.65
N ILE A 105 -14.34 -11.25 8.63
CA ILE A 105 -15.56 -10.67 8.06
C ILE A 105 -16.75 -11.51 8.53
N VAL A 106 -17.75 -10.81 9.08
CA VAL A 106 -19.09 -11.36 9.34
C VAL A 106 -20.08 -10.50 8.55
N ALA A 107 -20.94 -11.15 7.76
CA ALA A 107 -21.96 -10.48 6.95
C ALA A 107 -21.48 -9.37 5.98
N GLY A 108 -20.21 -9.41 5.55
CA GLY A 108 -19.65 -8.43 4.61
C GLY A 108 -18.94 -7.24 5.27
N GLU A 109 -19.02 -7.13 6.59
CA GLU A 109 -18.33 -6.10 7.38
C GLU A 109 -17.18 -6.69 8.19
N VAL A 110 -16.18 -5.85 8.46
CA VAL A 110 -15.03 -6.21 9.31
C VAL A 110 -15.52 -6.26 10.75
N ASP A 111 -15.57 -7.47 11.31
CA ASP A 111 -16.09 -7.73 12.66
C ASP A 111 -14.97 -7.69 13.70
N THR A 112 -13.85 -8.39 13.45
CA THR A 112 -12.69 -8.35 14.35
C THR A 112 -11.41 -8.00 13.62
N LYS A 113 -10.59 -7.18 14.30
CA LYS A 113 -9.24 -6.78 13.90
C LYS A 113 -8.27 -7.25 14.99
N VAL A 114 -7.53 -8.32 14.71
CA VAL A 114 -6.56 -8.88 15.66
C VAL A 114 -5.16 -8.60 15.17
N GLN A 115 -4.33 -7.96 16.02
CA GLN A 115 -2.94 -7.73 15.68
C GLN A 115 -2.16 -9.05 15.70
N ASP A 116 -1.55 -9.40 14.57
CA ASP A 116 -0.89 -10.69 14.37
C ASP A 116 0.57 -10.52 13.90
N GLY A 117 1.25 -9.53 14.45
CA GLY A 117 2.66 -9.25 14.21
C GLY A 117 2.92 -7.86 13.63
N ARG A 118 4.04 -7.72 12.91
CA ARG A 118 4.47 -6.47 12.27
C ARG A 118 4.94 -6.75 10.86
N ILE A 119 4.55 -5.88 9.94
CA ILE A 119 5.07 -5.86 8.59
C ILE A 119 6.44 -5.17 8.62
N ARG A 120 7.47 -5.91 8.21
CA ARG A 120 8.80 -5.35 8.00
C ARG A 120 8.94 -4.91 6.55
N VAL A 121 9.38 -3.67 6.36
CA VAL A 121 9.70 -3.13 5.04
C VAL A 121 11.15 -3.46 4.74
N THR A 122 11.40 -4.19 3.66
CA THR A 122 12.73 -4.65 3.27
C THR A 122 13.38 -3.73 2.25
N SER A 123 12.61 -3.24 1.29
CA SER A 123 13.07 -2.28 0.30
C SER A 123 11.95 -1.35 -0.14
N ILE A 124 12.31 -0.11 -0.46
CA ILE A 124 11.41 0.89 -1.04
C ILE A 124 12.06 1.36 -2.33
N ALA A 125 11.40 1.15 -3.46
CA ALA A 125 11.77 1.72 -4.74
C ALA A 125 10.83 2.89 -5.06
N ASP A 126 11.44 4.00 -5.45
CA ASP A 126 10.78 5.25 -5.81
C ASP A 126 10.82 5.35 -7.34
N THR A 127 9.67 5.45 -7.99
CA THR A 127 9.57 5.63 -9.44
C THR A 127 8.57 6.74 -9.75
N GLY A 128 9.06 7.82 -10.35
CA GLY A 128 8.19 8.82 -10.97
C GLY A 128 7.47 8.19 -12.16
N VAL A 129 6.14 8.30 -12.20
CA VAL A 129 5.37 7.81 -13.35
C VAL A 129 5.39 8.91 -14.40
N ASP A 130 6.20 8.72 -15.44
CA ASP A 130 6.16 9.57 -16.64
C ASP A 130 5.49 8.78 -17.77
N LEU A 131 4.32 9.25 -18.20
CA LEU A 131 3.56 8.60 -19.27
C LEU A 131 4.08 8.96 -20.66
N GLY A 132 5.11 9.81 -20.77
CA GLY A 132 5.74 10.16 -22.05
C GLY A 132 4.85 10.97 -22.99
N VAL A 133 3.70 11.46 -22.52
CA VAL A 133 2.77 12.34 -23.23
C VAL A 133 2.93 13.75 -22.67
N ASP A 134 2.70 14.76 -23.52
CA ASP A 134 2.76 16.17 -23.14
C ASP A 134 1.95 16.42 -21.85
N LYS A 135 2.61 16.93 -20.80
CA LYS A 135 2.00 17.12 -19.46
C LYS A 135 0.82 18.09 -19.44
N ASN A 136 0.55 18.75 -20.56
CA ASN A 136 -0.56 19.68 -20.74
C ASN A 136 -1.84 19.02 -21.26
N THR A 137 -1.77 17.81 -21.83
CA THR A 137 -2.94 17.07 -22.32
C THR A 137 -3.39 15.95 -21.37
N LEU A 138 -2.54 15.59 -20.41
CA LEU A 138 -2.82 14.58 -19.39
C LEU A 138 -3.83 15.08 -18.35
N GLN A 139 -4.71 14.17 -17.91
CA GLN A 139 -5.63 14.44 -16.81
C GLN A 139 -4.84 14.80 -15.54
N ILE A 140 -5.41 15.67 -14.69
CA ILE A 140 -4.76 16.16 -13.46
C ILE A 140 -4.30 15.01 -12.56
N HIS A 141 -5.03 13.89 -12.55
CA HIS A 141 -4.69 12.68 -11.81
C HIS A 141 -3.39 12.02 -12.29
N ASP A 142 -3.15 11.99 -13.61
CA ASP A 142 -1.97 11.35 -14.19
C ASP A 142 -0.77 12.30 -14.30
N LYS A 143 -1.01 13.62 -14.22
CA LYS A 143 0.02 14.65 -14.39
C LYS A 143 1.07 14.67 -13.29
N PHE A 144 0.67 14.37 -12.05
CA PHE A 144 1.56 14.41 -10.87
C PHE A 144 1.51 13.09 -10.08
N ARG A 145 1.59 11.97 -10.82
CA ARG A 145 1.56 10.64 -10.25
C ARG A 145 2.94 10.19 -9.81
N HIS A 146 2.98 9.52 -8.67
CA HIS A 146 4.19 8.94 -8.11
C HIS A 146 3.95 7.51 -7.68
N LEU A 147 4.84 6.59 -8.03
CA LEU A 147 4.73 5.19 -7.62
C LEU A 147 5.84 4.85 -6.62
N LEU A 148 5.43 4.37 -5.45
CA LEU A 148 6.32 3.74 -4.49
C LEU A 148 6.08 2.23 -4.50
N SER A 149 7.12 1.46 -4.77
CA SER A 149 7.10 0.01 -4.68
C SER A 149 7.78 -0.43 -3.40
N VAL A 150 7.01 -0.99 -2.47
CA VAL A 150 7.45 -1.37 -1.13
C VAL A 150 7.45 -2.89 -1.02
N SER A 151 8.63 -3.48 -0.97
CA SER A 151 8.76 -4.90 -0.67
C SER A 151 8.61 -5.12 0.83
N ILE A 152 7.73 -6.05 1.20
CA ILE A 152 7.45 -6.35 2.60
C ILE A 152 7.77 -7.81 2.92
N SER A 153 8.08 -8.06 4.19
CA SER A 153 8.20 -9.41 4.74
C SER A 153 7.39 -9.50 6.02
N LEU A 154 6.61 -10.57 6.13
CA LEU A 154 5.86 -10.91 7.34
C LEU A 154 6.70 -11.72 8.34
N GLY A 155 7.94 -12.10 7.97
CA GLY A 155 8.85 -12.88 8.81
C GLY A 155 8.34 -14.28 9.19
N ARG A 156 7.23 -14.72 8.60
CA ARG A 156 6.61 -16.02 8.86
C ARG A 156 6.86 -16.98 7.70
N VAL A 157 7.17 -18.21 8.08
CA VAL A 157 7.29 -19.35 7.17
C VAL A 157 5.88 -19.92 6.98
N GLU A 158 5.42 -20.00 5.74
CA GLU A 158 4.22 -20.76 5.39
C GLU A 158 4.64 -22.22 5.21
N ILE A 159 3.93 -23.16 5.83
CA ILE A 159 4.16 -24.62 5.70
C ILE A 159 3.15 -25.20 4.72
#